data_AF-A0A366XSE7-F1
#
_entry.id   AF-A0A366XSE7-F1
#
_cell.length_a   1.000
_cell.length_b   1.000
_cell.length_c   1.000
_cell.angle_alpha   90.00
_cell.angle_beta   90.00
_cell.angle_gamma   90.00
#
_symmetry.space_group_name_H-M   'P 1'
#
loop_
_entity.id
_entity.type
_entity.pdbx_description
1 polymer ?
#
loop_
_entity_poly.entity_id
_entity_poly.type
_entity_poly.pdbx_seq_one_letter_code
_entity_poly.pdbx_strand_id
1 'polypeptide(L)'
;MLAVHFGAGNIGRGFIGSLLSQSGYQVYFVDINSELIDALNEKKAYRVVLADESKEELYIEGVQGINSQTDPEKVVEMIAKADLVTTAVGPNILKFIADLIADGLRKHANETEKPLNVIACENAIGGSTMLKNSVYEKLSDEEKSAFDKQFGFPDSAVDRIVPNQKNEDKLMVSVEPFYEWVVDQSKIIGEKPPVEGVTYVDDLTPYIERKLFTVNTGHAVTAYLGYQFGVKTIKEAMDTAEIRESVEKALHETGSLLVEKYDFKLEDHTAYIHKILKRFENPYISDEVTRVGRAPIRKLGENDRLVGPAVQIVEMLKEEPTYLASAIAAALLYNFEGDPEAVQVQETIASEGVLGALQKYSSLTEDRPLTALIIKQYEEIKSNVQA
;
A
#
# COMPACT_ATOMS: atom_id res chain seq x y z
N MET A 1 8.68 -25.97 -3.83
CA MET A 1 8.53 -24.94 -4.86
C MET A 1 9.60 -23.88 -4.64
N LEU A 2 10.00 -23.15 -5.68
CA LEU A 2 10.99 -22.06 -5.60
C LEU A 2 10.31 -20.73 -5.90
N ALA A 3 10.54 -19.73 -5.05
CA ALA A 3 10.12 -18.36 -5.30
C ALA A 3 11.31 -17.43 -5.38
N VAL A 4 11.30 -16.51 -6.35
CA VAL A 4 12.22 -15.37 -6.42
C VAL A 4 11.47 -14.13 -5.97
N HIS A 5 11.98 -13.45 -4.94
CA HIS A 5 11.36 -12.25 -4.39
C HIS A 5 12.30 -11.04 -4.52
N PHE A 6 11.96 -10.08 -5.36
CA PHE A 6 12.70 -8.82 -5.47
C PHE A 6 12.31 -7.88 -4.33
N GLY A 7 13.31 -7.37 -3.62
CA GLY A 7 13.16 -6.49 -2.46
C GLY A 7 13.29 -7.26 -1.16
N ALA A 8 14.49 -7.26 -0.56
CA ALA A 8 14.74 -7.91 0.71
C ALA A 8 14.36 -7.05 1.92
N GLY A 9 13.75 -5.87 1.72
CA GLY A 9 13.37 -4.93 2.77
C GLY A 9 12.32 -5.46 3.77
N ASN A 10 11.79 -4.57 4.62
CA ASN A 10 10.87 -4.96 5.68
C ASN A 10 9.54 -5.55 5.16
N ILE A 11 9.01 -5.07 4.02
CA ILE A 11 7.82 -5.67 3.41
C ILE A 11 8.14 -7.04 2.81
N GLY A 12 9.27 -7.17 2.12
CA GLY A 12 9.68 -8.45 1.56
C GLY A 12 9.87 -9.52 2.62
N ARG A 13 10.62 -9.23 3.70
CA ARG A 13 10.83 -10.19 4.80
C ARG A 13 9.60 -10.33 5.70
N GLY A 14 8.95 -9.23 6.03
CA GLY A 14 7.88 -9.20 7.03
C GLY A 14 6.51 -9.60 6.49
N PHE A 15 6.34 -9.69 5.18
CA PHE A 15 5.04 -9.99 4.57
C PHE A 15 5.15 -10.99 3.44
N ILE A 16 5.61 -10.56 2.25
CA ILE A 16 5.47 -11.36 1.03
C ILE A 16 6.35 -12.61 1.09
N GLY A 17 7.66 -12.44 1.29
CA GLY A 17 8.61 -13.54 1.41
C GLY A 17 8.37 -14.44 2.62
N SER A 18 7.84 -13.89 3.72
CA SER A 18 7.42 -14.69 4.89
C SER A 18 6.26 -15.63 4.54
N LEU A 19 5.19 -15.12 3.93
CA LEU A 19 4.05 -15.95 3.49
C LEU A 19 4.47 -17.01 2.47
N LEU A 20 5.37 -16.67 1.53
CA LEU A 20 5.92 -17.63 0.58
C LEU A 20 6.66 -18.76 1.30
N SER A 21 7.56 -18.44 2.22
CA SER A 21 8.29 -19.46 3.00
C SER A 21 7.35 -20.33 3.84
N GLN A 22 6.36 -19.72 4.52
CA GLN A 22 5.36 -20.44 5.30
C GLN A 22 4.48 -21.36 4.43
N SER A 23 4.28 -21.01 3.16
CA SER A 23 3.59 -21.83 2.16
C SER A 23 4.49 -22.93 1.55
N GLY A 24 5.70 -23.14 2.10
CA GLY A 24 6.62 -24.19 1.67
C GLY A 24 7.49 -23.84 0.46
N TYR A 25 7.61 -22.57 0.09
CA TYR A 25 8.56 -22.13 -0.94
C TYR A 25 9.97 -21.98 -0.36
N GLN A 26 10.97 -22.42 -1.12
CA GLN A 26 12.33 -21.94 -0.94
C GLN A 26 12.43 -20.53 -1.55
N VAL A 27 12.73 -19.52 -0.74
CA VAL A 27 12.68 -18.12 -1.17
C VAL A 27 14.08 -17.57 -1.43
N TYR A 28 14.31 -17.07 -2.64
CA TYR A 28 15.50 -16.31 -3.02
C TYR A 28 15.16 -14.82 -3.05
N PHE A 29 15.60 -14.10 -2.03
CA PHE A 29 15.52 -12.64 -1.99
C PHE A 29 16.53 -12.03 -2.95
N VAL A 30 16.12 -11.05 -3.73
CA VAL A 30 16.97 -10.30 -4.66
C VAL A 30 16.98 -8.83 -4.25
N ASP A 31 18.15 -8.30 -3.94
CA ASP A 31 18.32 -6.90 -3.52
C ASP A 31 19.72 -6.40 -3.91
N ILE A 32 19.99 -5.11 -3.73
CA ILE A 32 21.33 -4.52 -3.92
C ILE A 32 22.07 -4.30 -2.60
N ASN A 33 21.36 -4.42 -1.47
CA ASN A 33 21.94 -4.25 -0.13
C ASN A 33 22.79 -5.47 0.25
N SER A 34 24.11 -5.39 0.04
CA SER A 34 25.05 -6.49 0.32
C SER A 34 24.99 -6.96 1.77
N GLU A 35 24.94 -6.06 2.74
CA GLU A 35 24.92 -6.42 4.16
C GLU A 35 23.70 -7.28 4.52
N LEU A 36 22.55 -6.97 3.92
CA LEU A 36 21.32 -7.71 4.11
C LEU A 36 21.35 -9.07 3.41
N ILE A 37 21.87 -9.12 2.17
CA ILE A 37 22.04 -10.35 1.40
C ILE A 37 23.03 -11.31 2.07
N ASP A 38 24.15 -10.79 2.56
CA ASP A 38 25.17 -11.57 3.27
C ASP A 38 24.59 -12.18 4.54
N ALA A 39 23.86 -11.38 5.33
CA ALA A 39 23.19 -11.87 6.53
C ALA A 39 22.14 -12.96 6.23
N LEU A 40 21.34 -12.80 5.16
CA LEU A 40 20.39 -13.83 4.71
C LEU A 40 21.10 -15.13 4.32
N ASN A 41 22.25 -15.04 3.64
CA ASN A 41 23.02 -16.21 3.21
C ASN A 41 23.76 -16.91 4.35
N GLU A 42 24.23 -16.15 5.35
CA GLU A 42 24.86 -16.68 6.56
C GLU A 42 23.84 -17.43 7.42
N LYS A 43 22.71 -16.78 7.74
CA LYS A 43 21.71 -17.32 8.68
C LYS A 43 20.74 -18.29 8.03
N LYS A 44 20.40 -18.10 6.74
CA LYS A 44 19.37 -18.84 5.98
C LYS A 44 17.99 -18.90 6.64
N ALA A 45 17.79 -18.04 7.64
CA ALA A 45 16.59 -17.91 8.42
C ALA A 45 16.55 -16.52 9.08
N TYR A 46 15.35 -16.07 9.43
CA TYR A 46 15.14 -14.84 10.20
C TYR A 46 13.83 -14.92 10.99
N ARG A 47 13.57 -13.88 11.80
CA ARG A 47 12.40 -13.82 12.66
C ARG A 47 11.46 -12.70 12.21
N VAL A 48 10.18 -13.01 12.19
CA VAL A 48 9.11 -12.02 12.06
C VAL A 48 8.40 -11.93 13.40
N VAL A 49 8.41 -10.77 14.03
CA VAL A 49 7.85 -10.55 15.37
C VAL A 49 6.51 -9.82 15.25
N LEU A 50 5.43 -10.41 15.75
CA LEU A 50 4.13 -9.76 15.75
C LEU A 50 4.14 -8.60 16.76
N ALA A 51 3.86 -7.40 16.27
CA ALA A 51 3.73 -6.20 17.08
C ALA A 51 2.33 -6.12 17.69
N ASP A 52 2.05 -7.03 18.61
CA ASP A 52 0.90 -7.01 19.51
C ASP A 52 1.33 -7.40 20.94
N GLU A 53 0.37 -7.70 21.82
CA GLU A 53 0.64 -8.11 23.20
C GLU A 53 1.36 -9.47 23.29
N SER A 54 1.11 -10.37 22.33
CA SER A 54 1.69 -11.72 22.33
C SER A 54 3.19 -11.71 22.07
N LYS A 55 3.66 -10.76 21.25
CA LYS A 55 5.03 -10.74 20.72
C LYS A 55 5.44 -12.07 20.10
N GLU A 56 4.49 -12.78 19.49
CA GLU A 56 4.75 -14.05 18.84
C GLU A 56 5.85 -13.90 17.79
N GLU A 57 6.82 -14.81 17.82
CA GLU A 57 7.92 -14.86 16.87
C GLU A 57 7.69 -15.99 15.86
N LEU A 58 7.55 -15.62 14.59
CA LEU A 58 7.49 -16.56 13.48
C LEU A 58 8.92 -16.75 12.95
N TYR A 59 9.39 -18.00 12.97
CA TYR A 59 10.67 -18.36 12.40
C TYR A 59 10.52 -18.66 10.90
N ILE A 60 11.22 -17.88 10.08
CA ILE A 60 11.18 -18.00 8.62
C ILE A 60 12.47 -18.67 8.18
N GLU A 61 12.36 -19.86 7.58
CA GLU A 61 13.48 -20.69 7.15
C GLU A 61 13.45 -20.94 5.63
N GLY A 62 14.51 -21.58 5.11
CA GLY A 62 14.57 -21.92 3.68
C GLY A 62 14.76 -20.70 2.77
N VAL A 63 15.43 -19.66 3.28
CA VAL A 63 15.65 -18.41 2.57
C VAL A 63 17.12 -18.21 2.20
N GLN A 64 17.37 -17.53 1.07
CA GLN A 64 18.70 -17.13 0.62
C GLN A 64 18.62 -15.75 -0.03
N GLY A 65 19.77 -15.09 -0.18
CA GLY A 65 19.91 -13.79 -0.83
C GLY A 65 20.76 -13.85 -2.09
N ILE A 66 20.42 -13.03 -3.08
CA ILE A 66 21.21 -12.77 -4.29
C ILE A 66 21.35 -11.26 -4.43
N ASN A 67 22.58 -10.79 -4.57
CA ASN A 67 22.81 -9.38 -4.87
C ASN A 67 22.69 -9.18 -6.40
N SER A 68 21.69 -8.41 -6.85
CA SER A 68 21.42 -8.23 -8.28
C SER A 68 22.47 -7.40 -9.01
N GLN A 69 23.31 -6.64 -8.29
CA GLN A 69 24.41 -5.88 -8.90
C GLN A 69 25.65 -6.75 -9.13
N THR A 70 25.96 -7.67 -8.21
CA THR A 70 27.16 -8.50 -8.30
C THR A 70 26.92 -9.84 -8.98
N ASP A 71 25.72 -10.41 -8.86
CA ASP A 71 25.38 -11.74 -9.35
C ASP A 71 24.11 -11.76 -10.23
N PRO A 72 23.99 -10.90 -11.27
CA PRO A 72 22.80 -10.83 -12.12
C PRO A 72 22.51 -12.15 -12.84
N GLU A 73 23.54 -12.89 -13.25
CA GLU A 73 23.38 -14.20 -13.91
C GLU A 73 22.70 -15.22 -12.99
N LYS A 74 22.98 -15.16 -11.68
CA LYS A 74 22.35 -16.03 -10.68
C LYS A 74 20.87 -15.66 -10.50
N VAL A 75 20.52 -14.37 -10.58
CA VAL A 75 19.12 -13.94 -10.58
C VAL A 75 18.36 -14.54 -11.76
N VAL A 76 18.92 -14.41 -12.98
CA VAL A 76 18.35 -14.98 -14.21
C VAL A 76 18.20 -16.50 -14.10
N GLU A 77 19.20 -17.20 -13.56
CA GLU A 77 19.14 -18.64 -13.33
C GLU A 77 18.04 -19.03 -12.34
N MET A 78 17.86 -18.29 -11.25
CA MET A 78 16.81 -18.61 -10.28
C MET A 78 15.41 -18.29 -10.80
N ILE A 79 15.24 -17.23 -11.60
CA ILE A 79 13.95 -16.95 -12.26
C ILE A 79 13.60 -18.09 -13.24
N ALA A 80 14.58 -18.58 -14.00
CA ALA A 80 14.37 -19.71 -14.92
C ALA A 80 13.85 -20.97 -14.21
N LYS A 81 14.23 -21.17 -12.93
CA LYS A 81 13.82 -22.31 -12.10
C LYS A 81 12.64 -22.02 -11.18
N ALA A 82 12.12 -20.80 -11.18
CA ALA A 82 11.08 -20.38 -10.25
C ALA A 82 9.72 -20.98 -10.59
N ASP A 83 8.92 -21.22 -9.55
CA ASP A 83 7.49 -21.50 -9.65
C ASP A 83 6.66 -20.21 -9.44
N LEU A 84 7.27 -19.15 -8.89
CA LEU A 84 6.66 -17.85 -8.66
C LEU A 84 7.72 -16.74 -8.56
N VAL A 85 7.47 -15.60 -9.20
CA VAL A 85 8.28 -14.38 -8.99
C VAL A 85 7.40 -13.31 -8.35
N THR A 86 7.93 -12.63 -7.32
CA THR A 86 7.22 -11.53 -6.65
C THR A 86 8.14 -10.33 -6.44
N THR A 87 7.56 -9.14 -6.23
CA THR A 87 8.33 -7.91 -5.95
C THR A 87 7.72 -7.13 -4.79
N ALA A 88 8.55 -6.46 -4.00
CA ALA A 88 8.19 -5.42 -3.05
C ALA A 88 9.33 -4.39 -2.98
N VAL A 89 9.59 -3.70 -4.09
CA VAL A 89 10.74 -2.81 -4.29
C VAL A 89 10.37 -1.32 -4.35
N GLY A 90 9.09 -1.01 -4.46
CA GLY A 90 8.56 0.31 -4.76
C GLY A 90 8.25 0.47 -6.26
N PRO A 91 7.12 1.09 -6.65
CA PRO A 91 6.70 1.22 -8.05
C PRO A 91 7.76 1.86 -8.97
N ASN A 92 8.49 2.86 -8.45
CA ASN A 92 9.54 3.54 -9.20
C ASN A 92 10.77 2.67 -9.49
N ILE A 93 10.91 1.56 -8.77
CA ILE A 93 12.05 0.64 -8.89
C ILE A 93 11.75 -0.51 -9.87
N LEU A 94 10.48 -0.80 -10.16
CA LEU A 94 10.06 -1.89 -11.06
C LEU A 94 10.78 -1.86 -12.42
N LYS A 95 10.92 -0.67 -13.03
CA LYS A 95 11.61 -0.51 -14.32
C LYS A 95 13.09 -0.91 -14.29
N PHE A 96 13.75 -0.82 -13.14
CA PHE A 96 15.18 -1.16 -13.01
C PHE A 96 15.42 -2.66 -12.82
N ILE A 97 14.39 -3.43 -12.43
CA ILE A 97 14.47 -4.90 -12.32
C ILE A 97 13.89 -5.61 -13.54
N ALA A 98 13.21 -4.88 -14.43
CA ALA A 98 12.53 -5.42 -15.60
C ALA A 98 13.47 -6.18 -16.55
N ASP A 99 14.69 -5.68 -16.79
CA ASP A 99 15.65 -6.33 -17.67
C ASP A 99 16.06 -7.73 -17.15
N LEU A 100 16.35 -7.84 -15.84
CA LEU A 100 16.67 -9.13 -15.21
C LEU A 100 15.51 -10.11 -15.28
N ILE A 101 14.28 -9.62 -15.11
CA ILE A 101 13.07 -10.45 -15.22
C ILE A 101 12.88 -10.91 -16.66
N ALA A 102 13.03 -10.02 -17.65
CA ALA A 102 12.95 -10.39 -19.06
C ALA A 102 13.92 -11.51 -19.42
N ASP A 103 15.19 -11.38 -19.01
CA ASP A 103 16.22 -12.39 -19.28
C ASP A 103 15.95 -13.71 -18.55
N GLY A 104 15.47 -13.64 -17.31
CA GLY A 104 15.01 -14.80 -16.54
C GLY A 104 13.86 -15.55 -17.21
N LEU A 105 12.85 -14.82 -17.70
CA LEU A 105 11.69 -15.37 -18.40
C LEU A 105 12.08 -15.97 -19.76
N ARG A 106 12.98 -15.33 -20.51
CA ARG A 106 13.53 -15.91 -21.75
C ARG A 106 14.21 -17.24 -21.47
N LYS A 107 15.03 -17.30 -20.42
CA LYS A 107 15.71 -18.52 -20.02
C LYS A 107 14.71 -19.59 -19.56
N HIS A 108 13.69 -19.22 -18.79
CA HIS A 108 12.60 -20.11 -18.40
C HIS A 108 11.93 -20.76 -19.63
N ALA A 109 11.51 -19.94 -20.60
CA ALA A 109 10.86 -20.40 -21.83
C ALA A 109 11.74 -21.34 -22.67
N ASN A 110 13.07 -21.15 -22.64
CA ASN A 110 14.01 -22.03 -23.33
C ASN A 110 14.25 -23.36 -22.61
N GLU A 111 13.99 -23.44 -21.31
CA GLU A 111 14.25 -24.63 -20.48
C GLU A 111 12.98 -25.44 -20.20
N THR A 112 11.80 -24.80 -20.22
CA THR A 112 10.53 -25.45 -19.91
C THR A 112 9.31 -24.73 -20.50
N GLU A 113 8.23 -25.48 -20.70
CA GLU A 113 6.91 -24.97 -21.13
C GLU A 113 5.98 -24.68 -19.94
N LYS A 114 6.48 -24.81 -18.70
CA LYS A 114 5.67 -24.57 -17.51
C LYS A 114 5.26 -23.09 -17.44
N PRO A 115 4.02 -22.78 -17.01
CA PRO A 115 3.64 -21.41 -16.71
C PRO A 115 4.44 -20.83 -15.53
N LEU A 116 4.69 -19.52 -15.57
CA LEU A 116 5.28 -18.78 -14.46
C LEU A 116 4.54 -17.46 -14.26
N ASN A 117 4.15 -17.17 -13.02
CA ASN A 117 3.46 -15.93 -12.67
C ASN A 117 4.43 -14.94 -12.00
N VAL A 118 4.34 -13.67 -12.36
CA VAL A 118 5.12 -12.55 -11.81
C VAL A 118 4.16 -11.57 -11.14
N ILE A 119 4.19 -11.47 -9.81
CA ILE A 119 3.23 -10.69 -9.03
C ILE A 119 3.96 -9.54 -8.31
N ALA A 120 3.77 -8.31 -8.79
CA ALA A 120 4.29 -7.14 -8.11
C ALA A 120 3.38 -6.77 -6.93
N CYS A 121 3.92 -6.87 -5.72
CA CYS A 121 3.25 -6.64 -4.44
C CYS A 121 3.60 -5.23 -3.95
N GLU A 122 3.17 -4.23 -4.72
CA GLU A 122 3.56 -2.83 -4.52
C GLU A 122 2.42 -2.01 -3.91
N ASN A 123 2.75 -0.90 -3.25
CA ASN A 123 1.75 0.09 -2.84
C ASN A 123 1.37 1.00 -4.03
N ALA A 124 0.88 0.40 -5.11
CA ALA A 124 0.36 1.07 -6.29
C ALA A 124 -0.68 0.22 -7.01
N ILE A 125 -1.64 0.89 -7.66
CA ILE A 125 -2.61 0.25 -8.54
C ILE A 125 -1.89 -0.18 -9.81
N GLY A 126 -2.08 -1.42 -10.25
CA GLY A 126 -1.51 -1.91 -11.51
C GLY A 126 -0.01 -2.20 -11.43
N GLY A 127 0.53 -2.58 -10.26
CA GLY A 127 1.96 -2.85 -10.07
C GLY A 127 2.52 -3.89 -11.05
N SER A 128 1.81 -5.00 -11.25
CA SER A 128 2.23 -6.07 -12.17
C SER A 128 2.05 -5.63 -13.61
N THR A 129 1.00 -4.87 -13.90
CA THR A 129 0.80 -4.24 -15.22
C THR A 129 1.94 -3.27 -15.56
N MET A 130 2.37 -2.43 -14.61
CA MET A 130 3.53 -1.53 -14.78
C MET A 130 4.82 -2.31 -15.05
N LEU A 131 5.06 -3.35 -14.25
CA LEU A 131 6.23 -4.22 -14.42
C LEU A 131 6.20 -4.93 -15.78
N LYS A 132 5.05 -5.48 -16.19
CA LYS A 132 4.85 -6.13 -17.49
C LYS A 132 5.22 -5.19 -18.62
N ASN A 133 4.73 -3.94 -18.58
CA ASN A 133 5.03 -2.95 -19.61
C ASN A 133 6.54 -2.71 -19.72
N SER A 134 7.25 -2.51 -18.61
CA SER A 134 8.70 -2.35 -18.62
C SER A 134 9.45 -3.59 -19.12
N VAL A 135 8.98 -4.80 -18.79
CA VAL A 135 9.56 -6.06 -19.33
C VAL A 135 9.34 -6.14 -20.84
N TYR A 136 8.14 -5.80 -21.32
CA TYR A 136 7.71 -5.97 -22.72
C TYR A 136 8.32 -4.92 -23.67
N GLU A 137 8.76 -3.76 -23.16
CA GLU A 137 9.51 -2.76 -23.94
C GLU A 137 10.78 -3.33 -24.60
N LYS A 138 11.31 -4.43 -24.08
CA LYS A 138 12.56 -5.08 -24.54
C LYS A 138 12.33 -6.31 -25.43
N LEU A 139 11.08 -6.68 -25.67
CA LEU A 139 10.72 -7.89 -26.39
C LEU A 139 10.33 -7.59 -27.84
N SER A 140 10.66 -8.49 -28.77
CA SER A 140 10.07 -8.48 -30.11
C SER A 140 8.58 -8.81 -30.06
N ASP A 141 7.82 -8.53 -31.11
CA ASP A 141 6.38 -8.82 -31.13
C ASP A 141 6.10 -10.34 -31.12
N GLU A 142 7.01 -11.14 -31.69
CA GLU A 142 6.99 -12.61 -31.59
C GLU A 142 7.24 -13.06 -30.14
N GLU A 143 8.22 -12.48 -29.45
CA GLU A 143 8.49 -12.78 -28.04
C GLU A 143 7.30 -12.44 -27.15
N LYS A 144 6.68 -11.25 -27.33
CA LYS A 144 5.48 -10.86 -26.57
C LYS A 144 4.34 -11.87 -26.71
N SER A 145 4.10 -12.33 -27.95
CA SER A 145 3.04 -13.30 -28.25
C SER A 145 3.30 -14.68 -27.62
N ALA A 146 4.57 -15.07 -27.49
CA ALA A 146 4.96 -16.29 -26.77
C ALA A 146 4.83 -16.09 -25.24
N PHE A 147 5.32 -14.96 -24.73
CA PHE A 147 5.29 -14.61 -23.31
C PHE A 147 3.86 -14.54 -22.77
N ASP A 148 2.92 -13.95 -23.52
CA ASP A 148 1.51 -13.86 -23.11
C ASP A 148 0.83 -15.22 -22.93
N LYS A 149 1.38 -16.30 -23.50
CA LYS A 149 0.84 -17.66 -23.37
C LYS A 149 1.41 -18.42 -22.18
N GLN A 150 2.60 -18.04 -21.72
CA GLN A 150 3.35 -18.78 -20.69
C GLN A 150 3.45 -18.01 -19.37
N PHE A 151 3.43 -16.67 -19.42
CA PHE A 151 3.72 -15.82 -18.27
C PHE A 151 2.53 -14.97 -17.87
N GLY A 152 2.11 -15.12 -16.60
CA GLY A 152 1.08 -14.28 -16.00
C GLY A 152 1.70 -13.09 -15.28
N PHE A 153 1.05 -11.94 -15.38
CA PHE A 153 1.39 -10.74 -14.60
C PHE A 153 0.15 -10.24 -13.85
N PRO A 154 -0.39 -11.03 -12.91
CA PRO A 154 -1.59 -10.65 -12.20
C PRO A 154 -1.30 -9.49 -11.24
N ASP A 155 -2.11 -8.45 -11.32
CA ASP A 155 -2.05 -7.35 -10.36
C ASP A 155 -2.47 -7.83 -8.97
N SER A 156 -1.97 -7.11 -7.95
CA SER A 156 -2.26 -7.43 -6.56
C SER A 156 -2.58 -6.19 -5.73
N ALA A 157 -3.37 -6.38 -4.69
CA ALA A 157 -3.61 -5.42 -3.63
C ALA A 157 -3.04 -6.00 -2.34
N VAL A 158 -2.10 -5.28 -1.72
CA VAL A 158 -1.41 -5.72 -0.52
C VAL A 158 -1.57 -4.70 0.61
N ASP A 159 -1.82 -5.20 1.82
CA ASP A 159 -1.96 -4.38 3.01
C ASP A 159 -1.37 -5.08 4.24
N ARG A 160 -0.31 -4.48 4.77
CA ARG A 160 0.28 -4.80 6.06
C ARG A 160 1.06 -3.58 6.55
N ILE A 161 0.76 -3.11 7.75
CA ILE A 161 1.53 -2.05 8.41
C ILE A 161 2.81 -2.67 8.94
N VAL A 162 3.91 -2.15 8.41
CA VAL A 162 5.26 -2.50 8.85
C VAL A 162 5.95 -1.19 9.22
N PRO A 163 6.06 -0.86 10.52
CA PRO A 163 6.58 0.42 10.95
C PRO A 163 8.07 0.55 10.61
N ASN A 164 8.54 1.80 10.58
CA ASN A 164 9.98 2.06 10.58
C ASN A 164 10.57 1.52 11.87
N GLN A 165 11.66 0.77 11.75
CA GLN A 165 12.20 0.01 12.86
C GLN A 165 13.71 -0.16 12.72
N LYS A 166 14.36 -0.29 13.88
CA LYS A 166 15.78 -0.58 13.97
C LYS A 166 15.95 -1.68 15.02
N ASN A 167 16.37 -2.85 14.55
CA ASN A 167 16.56 -4.02 15.38
C ASN A 167 18.05 -4.32 15.51
N GLU A 168 18.49 -4.86 16.65
CA GLU A 168 19.85 -5.37 16.80
C GLU A 168 20.13 -6.51 15.82
N ASP A 169 19.15 -7.41 15.67
CA ASP A 169 19.13 -8.42 14.61
C ASP A 169 18.62 -7.80 13.31
N LYS A 170 19.54 -7.54 12.37
CA LYS A 170 19.27 -6.86 11.10
C LYS A 170 18.24 -7.56 10.22
N LEU A 171 18.09 -8.89 10.36
CA LEU A 171 17.09 -9.64 9.60
C LEU A 171 15.72 -9.64 10.26
N MET A 172 15.67 -9.46 11.59
CA MET A 172 14.41 -9.44 12.32
C MET A 172 13.54 -8.28 11.83
N VAL A 173 12.26 -8.57 11.65
CA VAL A 173 11.27 -7.57 11.26
C VAL A 173 10.02 -7.71 12.13
N SER A 174 9.61 -6.60 12.71
CA SER A 174 8.37 -6.47 13.45
C SER A 174 7.25 -5.99 12.53
N VAL A 175 6.11 -6.64 12.60
CA VAL A 175 4.96 -6.40 11.71
C VAL A 175 3.66 -6.50 12.47
N GLU A 176 2.60 -5.86 11.97
CA GLU A 176 1.28 -6.08 12.54
C GLU A 176 0.78 -7.52 12.29
N PRO A 177 -0.08 -8.07 13.16
CA PRO A 177 -0.70 -9.38 12.94
C PRO A 177 -1.59 -9.42 11.69
N PHE A 178 -2.31 -8.32 11.43
CA PHE A 178 -3.17 -8.21 10.26
C PHE A 178 -2.35 -8.19 8.96
N TYR A 179 -2.83 -8.89 7.94
CA TYR A 179 -2.37 -8.71 6.59
C TYR A 179 -3.50 -9.05 5.61
N GLU A 180 -3.40 -8.51 4.40
CA GLU A 180 -4.28 -8.84 3.29
C GLU A 180 -3.48 -8.84 1.98
N TRP A 181 -3.50 -9.95 1.25
CA TRP A 181 -2.90 -10.08 -0.08
C TRP A 181 -3.96 -10.63 -1.03
N VAL A 182 -4.43 -9.79 -1.95
CA VAL A 182 -5.43 -10.13 -2.95
C VAL A 182 -4.81 -10.09 -4.33
N VAL A 183 -5.08 -11.08 -5.17
CA VAL A 183 -4.50 -11.23 -6.51
C VAL A 183 -5.61 -11.39 -7.55
N ASP A 184 -5.50 -10.66 -8.66
CA ASP A 184 -6.37 -10.83 -9.82
C ASP A 184 -6.09 -12.17 -10.51
N GLN A 185 -7.00 -13.13 -10.34
CA GLN A 185 -6.85 -14.47 -10.90
C GLN A 185 -7.09 -14.53 -12.40
N SER A 186 -7.72 -13.52 -13.01
CA SER A 186 -8.02 -13.48 -14.44
C SER A 186 -6.77 -13.37 -15.31
N LYS A 187 -5.65 -12.95 -14.70
CA LYS A 187 -4.33 -12.77 -15.34
C LYS A 187 -3.32 -13.86 -14.99
N ILE A 188 -3.73 -14.86 -14.21
CA ILE A 188 -2.90 -16.02 -13.88
C ILE A 188 -2.84 -16.94 -15.10
N ILE A 189 -1.63 -17.40 -15.44
CA ILE A 189 -1.43 -18.46 -16.41
C ILE A 189 -1.14 -19.76 -15.66
N GLY A 190 -1.83 -20.84 -16.05
CA GLY A 190 -1.71 -22.14 -15.40
C GLY A 190 -2.51 -22.24 -14.10
N GLU A 191 -1.98 -23.01 -13.15
CA GLU A 191 -2.59 -23.17 -11.83
C GLU A 191 -2.32 -21.95 -10.94
N LYS A 192 -3.25 -21.66 -10.03
CA LYS A 192 -3.06 -20.63 -9.01
C LYS A 192 -1.86 -20.99 -8.14
N PRO A 193 -0.92 -20.06 -7.90
CA PRO A 193 0.16 -20.31 -6.96
C PRO A 193 -0.40 -20.71 -5.59
N PRO A 194 0.00 -21.84 -4.99
CA PRO A 194 -0.52 -22.28 -3.71
C PRO A 194 0.15 -21.51 -2.55
N VAL A 195 -0.21 -20.23 -2.39
CA VAL A 195 0.27 -19.38 -1.30
C VAL A 195 -0.82 -19.22 -0.24
N GLU A 196 -0.56 -19.69 0.97
CA GLU A 196 -1.45 -19.53 2.11
C GLU A 196 -1.61 -18.05 2.47
N GLY A 197 -2.84 -17.64 2.79
CA GLY A 197 -3.16 -16.24 3.11
C GLY A 197 -3.39 -15.33 1.89
N VAL A 198 -3.25 -15.83 0.66
CA VAL A 198 -3.61 -15.09 -0.56
C VAL A 198 -5.06 -15.33 -0.95
N THR A 199 -5.79 -14.25 -1.23
CA THR A 199 -7.14 -14.32 -1.78
C THR A 199 -7.11 -14.06 -3.29
N TYR A 200 -7.58 -15.03 -4.06
CA TYR A 200 -7.66 -14.93 -5.53
C TYR A 200 -9.06 -14.50 -5.95
N VAL A 201 -9.17 -13.44 -6.74
CA VAL A 201 -10.44 -12.81 -7.12
C VAL A 201 -10.49 -12.49 -8.61
N ASP A 202 -11.69 -12.44 -9.19
CA ASP A 202 -11.85 -12.09 -10.61
C ASP A 202 -11.77 -10.58 -10.88
N ASP A 203 -12.05 -9.76 -9.87
CA ASP A 203 -11.94 -8.30 -9.94
C ASP A 203 -11.27 -7.77 -8.68
N LEU A 204 -10.15 -7.09 -8.88
CA LEU A 204 -9.34 -6.51 -7.81
C LEU A 204 -9.83 -5.11 -7.40
N THR A 205 -10.60 -4.45 -8.26
CA THR A 205 -11.08 -3.07 -8.07
C THR A 205 -11.78 -2.86 -6.73
N PRO A 206 -12.73 -3.72 -6.30
CA PRO A 206 -13.42 -3.55 -5.03
C PRO A 206 -12.47 -3.58 -3.83
N TYR A 207 -11.43 -4.42 -3.88
CA TYR A 207 -10.46 -4.59 -2.79
C TYR A 207 -9.48 -3.41 -2.72
N ILE A 208 -9.04 -2.90 -3.88
CA ILE A 208 -8.20 -1.70 -3.96
C ILE A 208 -8.95 -0.50 -3.39
N GLU A 209 -10.18 -0.26 -3.84
CA GLU A 209 -10.97 0.87 -3.36
C GLU A 209 -11.36 0.69 -1.89
N ARG A 210 -11.74 -0.51 -1.44
CA ARG A 210 -12.02 -0.78 -0.02
C ARG A 210 -10.83 -0.42 0.86
N LYS A 211 -9.62 -0.83 0.48
CA LYS A 211 -8.39 -0.51 1.21
C LYS A 211 -8.09 0.99 1.16
N LEU A 212 -8.23 1.61 -0.02
CA LEU A 212 -7.99 3.05 -0.19
C LEU A 212 -8.96 3.90 0.64
N PHE A 213 -10.24 3.58 0.61
CA PHE A 213 -11.30 4.36 1.24
C PHE A 213 -11.57 3.99 2.69
N THR A 214 -10.97 2.90 3.19
CA THR A 214 -11.03 2.55 4.62
C THR A 214 -9.68 2.76 5.31
N VAL A 215 -8.64 2.02 4.90
CA VAL A 215 -7.35 2.04 5.58
C VAL A 215 -6.64 3.36 5.33
N ASN A 216 -6.46 3.74 4.06
CA ASN A 216 -5.72 4.96 3.75
C ASN A 216 -6.48 6.23 4.19
N THR A 217 -7.80 6.26 3.99
CA THR A 217 -8.67 7.35 4.46
C THR A 217 -8.60 7.47 5.98
N GLY A 218 -8.83 6.38 6.71
CA GLY A 218 -8.80 6.39 8.17
C GLY A 218 -7.46 6.85 8.73
N HIS A 219 -6.33 6.39 8.16
CA HIS A 219 -5.00 6.84 8.56
C HIS A 219 -4.78 8.33 8.28
N ALA A 220 -5.23 8.83 7.12
CA ALA A 220 -5.08 10.24 6.78
C ALA A 220 -5.94 11.14 7.67
N VAL A 221 -7.20 10.77 7.90
CA VAL A 221 -8.13 11.48 8.80
C VAL A 221 -7.53 11.53 10.21
N THR A 222 -7.08 10.39 10.74
CA THR A 222 -6.45 10.31 12.06
C THR A 222 -5.22 11.20 12.15
N ALA A 223 -4.35 11.19 11.14
CA ALA A 223 -3.13 11.98 11.12
C ALA A 223 -3.39 13.49 11.06
N TYR A 224 -4.29 13.94 10.19
CA TYR A 224 -4.56 15.37 10.04
C TYR A 224 -5.31 15.92 11.25
N LEU A 225 -6.30 15.20 11.79
CA LEU A 225 -6.98 15.61 13.02
C LEU A 225 -6.02 15.58 14.22
N GLY A 226 -5.22 14.52 14.34
CA GLY A 226 -4.20 14.43 15.39
C GLY A 226 -3.19 15.58 15.35
N TYR A 227 -2.77 15.97 14.15
CA TYR A 227 -1.91 17.14 13.96
C TYR A 227 -2.58 18.44 14.44
N GLN A 228 -3.85 18.67 14.11
CA GLN A 228 -4.58 19.86 14.57
C GLN A 228 -4.78 19.88 16.10
N PHE A 229 -4.91 18.71 16.72
CA PHE A 229 -5.01 18.57 18.18
C PHE A 229 -3.64 18.59 18.89
N GLY A 230 -2.54 18.70 18.15
CA GLY A 230 -1.19 18.74 18.72
C GLY A 230 -0.69 17.43 19.32
N VAL A 231 -1.33 16.30 19.02
CA VAL A 231 -0.84 14.97 19.41
C VAL A 231 0.21 14.47 18.43
N LYS A 232 1.13 13.61 18.90
CA LYS A 232 2.32 13.24 18.12
C LYS A 232 2.11 12.01 17.28
N THR A 233 1.34 11.04 17.78
CA THR A 233 1.26 9.72 17.16
C THR A 233 -0.17 9.31 16.81
N ILE A 234 -0.32 8.37 15.86
CA ILE A 234 -1.62 7.79 15.49
C ILE A 234 -2.31 7.18 16.70
N LYS A 235 -1.58 6.47 17.57
CA LYS A 235 -2.15 5.91 18.79
C LYS A 235 -2.70 6.98 19.74
N GLU A 236 -1.95 8.06 19.98
CA GLU A 236 -2.41 9.18 20.82
C GLU A 236 -3.65 9.87 20.21
N ALA A 237 -3.70 9.99 18.89
CA ALA A 237 -4.87 10.50 18.19
C ALA A 237 -6.09 9.58 18.38
N MET A 238 -5.91 8.26 18.30
CA MET A 238 -6.98 7.29 18.56
C MET A 238 -7.40 7.19 20.04
N ASP A 239 -6.54 7.59 20.98
CA ASP A 239 -6.87 7.73 22.40
C ASP A 239 -7.68 9.00 22.71
N THR A 240 -7.74 9.94 21.75
CA THR A 240 -8.55 11.16 21.86
C THR A 240 -9.96 10.88 21.36
N ALA A 241 -10.95 10.94 22.25
CA ALA A 241 -12.32 10.51 21.96
C ALA A 241 -12.94 11.26 20.75
N GLU A 242 -12.71 12.57 20.64
CA GLU A 242 -13.22 13.41 19.57
C GLU A 242 -12.64 13.02 18.20
N ILE A 243 -11.34 12.70 18.16
CA ILE A 243 -10.67 12.23 16.94
C ILE A 243 -11.18 10.84 16.59
N ARG A 244 -11.24 9.94 17.58
CA ARG A 244 -11.67 8.56 17.41
C ARG A 244 -13.08 8.47 16.83
N GLU A 245 -13.99 9.29 17.33
CA GLU A 245 -15.37 9.40 16.84
C GLU A 245 -15.40 9.97 15.40
N SER A 246 -14.62 11.01 15.12
CA SER A 246 -14.57 11.62 13.78
C SER A 246 -14.01 10.66 12.73
N VAL A 247 -12.99 9.88 13.08
CA VAL A 247 -12.41 8.84 12.20
C VAL A 247 -13.45 7.77 11.91
N GLU A 248 -14.15 7.26 12.92
CA GLU A 248 -15.21 6.25 12.73
C GLU A 248 -16.31 6.73 11.81
N LYS A 249 -16.79 7.96 12.01
CA LYS A 249 -17.85 8.52 11.16
C LYS A 249 -17.38 8.77 9.73
N ALA A 250 -16.14 9.24 9.53
CA ALA A 250 -15.56 9.34 8.18
C ALA A 250 -15.45 7.97 7.49
N LEU A 251 -15.12 6.91 8.24
CA LEU A 251 -15.08 5.54 7.71
C LEU A 251 -16.47 4.96 7.44
N HIS A 252 -17.49 5.36 8.19
CA HIS A 252 -18.87 5.00 7.86
C HIS A 252 -19.37 5.73 6.61
N GLU A 253 -19.01 7.00 6.40
CA GLU A 253 -19.31 7.72 5.16
C GLU A 253 -18.72 7.00 3.93
N THR A 254 -17.43 6.65 3.97
CA THR A 254 -16.82 5.87 2.88
C THR A 254 -17.35 4.44 2.80
N GLY A 255 -17.72 3.86 3.94
CA GLY A 255 -18.27 2.51 3.98
C GLY A 255 -19.64 2.39 3.31
N SER A 256 -20.53 3.38 3.50
CA SER A 256 -21.81 3.45 2.78
C SER A 256 -21.60 3.51 1.27
N LEU A 257 -20.62 4.30 0.81
CA LEU A 257 -20.25 4.37 -0.60
C LEU A 257 -19.79 3.00 -1.13
N LEU A 258 -18.89 2.33 -0.41
CA LEU A 258 -18.34 1.04 -0.83
C LEU A 258 -19.39 -0.07 -0.84
N VAL A 259 -20.33 -0.07 0.11
CA VAL A 259 -21.46 -1.01 0.16
C VAL A 259 -22.36 -0.82 -1.06
N GLU A 260 -22.74 0.42 -1.37
CA GLU A 260 -23.59 0.70 -2.54
C GLU A 260 -22.86 0.38 -3.86
N LYS A 261 -21.60 0.79 -3.99
CA LYS A 261 -20.84 0.69 -5.24
C LYS A 261 -20.45 -0.74 -5.62
N TYR A 262 -20.17 -1.59 -4.62
CA TYR A 262 -19.60 -2.92 -4.84
C TYR A 262 -20.45 -4.07 -4.27
N ASP A 263 -21.66 -3.77 -3.76
CA ASP A 263 -22.53 -4.76 -3.14
C ASP A 263 -21.84 -5.54 -2.01
N PHE A 264 -20.95 -4.87 -1.27
CA PHE A 264 -20.38 -5.46 -0.06
C PHE A 264 -21.49 -5.63 0.97
N LYS A 265 -21.48 -6.77 1.67
CA LYS A 265 -22.37 -6.94 2.83
C LYS A 265 -22.03 -5.90 3.89
N LEU A 266 -23.03 -5.14 4.31
CA LEU A 266 -22.89 -4.09 5.33
C LEU A 266 -22.23 -4.61 6.61
N GLU A 267 -22.61 -5.81 7.06
CA GLU A 267 -22.07 -6.44 8.27
C GLU A 267 -20.56 -6.74 8.13
N ASP A 268 -20.15 -7.31 6.99
CA ASP A 268 -18.75 -7.62 6.70
C ASP A 268 -17.91 -6.34 6.59
N HIS A 269 -18.44 -5.31 5.94
CA HIS A 269 -17.75 -4.04 5.81
C HIS A 269 -17.65 -3.27 7.14
N THR A 270 -18.70 -3.31 7.96
CA THR A 270 -18.67 -2.76 9.33
C THR A 270 -17.63 -3.49 10.20
N ALA A 271 -17.55 -4.82 10.11
CA ALA A 271 -16.52 -5.59 10.79
C ALA A 271 -15.10 -5.25 10.28
N TYR A 272 -14.96 -4.97 8.98
CA TYR A 272 -13.71 -4.48 8.41
C TYR A 272 -13.31 -3.12 8.98
N ILE A 273 -14.22 -2.14 9.03
CA ILE A 273 -13.99 -0.82 9.66
C ILE A 273 -13.51 -0.98 11.11
N HIS A 274 -14.19 -1.79 11.92
CA HIS A 274 -13.77 -2.04 13.31
C HIS A 274 -12.38 -2.67 13.40
N LYS A 275 -12.05 -3.57 12.47
CA LYS A 275 -10.70 -4.15 12.38
C LYS A 275 -9.67 -3.08 12.07
N ILE A 276 -9.97 -2.14 11.17
CA ILE A 276 -9.08 -1.02 10.83
C ILE A 276 -8.88 -0.08 12.02
N LEU A 277 -9.95 0.30 12.72
CA LEU A 277 -9.86 1.16 13.91
C LEU A 277 -8.96 0.53 14.99
N LYS A 278 -9.12 -0.78 15.24
CA LYS A 278 -8.24 -1.53 16.17
C LYS A 278 -6.76 -1.55 15.73
N ARG A 279 -6.48 -1.54 14.42
CA ARG A 279 -5.10 -1.45 13.91
C ARG A 279 -4.47 -0.11 14.28
N PHE A 280 -5.22 0.98 14.18
CA PHE A 280 -4.74 2.33 14.57
C PHE A 280 -4.61 2.48 16.09
N GLU A 281 -5.41 1.74 16.85
CA GLU A 281 -5.34 1.65 18.32
C GLU A 281 -4.20 0.74 18.83
N ASN A 282 -3.40 0.13 17.95
CA ASN A 282 -2.35 -0.79 18.38
C ASN A 282 -1.16 -0.02 19.03
N PRO A 283 -0.91 -0.19 20.35
CA PRO A 283 0.17 0.55 21.03
C PRO A 283 1.57 0.12 20.61
N TYR A 284 1.71 -1.03 19.95
CA TYR A 284 2.99 -1.56 19.50
C TYR A 284 3.35 -1.12 18.08
N ILE A 285 2.41 -0.45 17.39
CA ILE A 285 2.56 0.06 16.04
C ILE A 285 1.96 1.45 16.01
N SER A 286 2.76 2.42 16.42
CA SER A 286 2.36 3.82 16.37
C SER A 286 3.35 4.61 15.55
N ASP A 287 2.83 5.29 14.55
CA ASP A 287 3.57 6.22 13.72
C ASP A 287 3.29 7.66 14.11
N GLU A 288 4.25 8.53 13.84
CA GLU A 288 4.05 9.97 13.99
C GLU A 288 2.97 10.47 13.02
N VAL A 289 2.08 11.35 13.49
CA VAL A 289 1.04 11.97 12.67
C VAL A 289 1.65 12.76 11.50
N THR A 290 2.85 13.32 11.67
CA THR A 290 3.58 14.03 10.62
C THR A 290 4.11 13.09 9.54
N ARG A 291 4.53 11.88 9.93
CA ARG A 291 4.95 10.83 8.99
C ARG A 291 3.76 10.31 8.20
N VAL A 292 2.64 10.04 8.87
CA VAL A 292 1.43 9.53 8.23
C VAL A 292 0.76 10.63 7.41
N GLY A 293 0.81 11.89 7.85
CA GLY A 293 0.26 13.09 7.23
C GLY A 293 1.01 13.60 6.00
N ARG A 294 2.28 13.22 5.82
CA ARG A 294 3.13 13.68 4.70
C ARG A 294 2.54 13.56 3.30
N ALA A 295 3.03 14.39 2.38
CA ALA A 295 2.60 14.48 0.98
C ALA A 295 1.10 14.80 0.83
N PRO A 296 0.63 15.93 1.38
CA PRO A 296 -0.79 16.32 1.32
C PRO A 296 -1.29 16.61 -0.09
N ILE A 297 -0.47 17.11 -1.02
CA ILE A 297 -0.93 17.39 -2.39
C ILE A 297 -1.41 16.10 -3.05
N ARG A 298 -0.64 15.02 -2.94
CA ARG A 298 -1.05 13.72 -3.47
C ARG A 298 -2.34 13.23 -2.82
N LYS A 299 -2.51 13.39 -1.51
CA LYS A 299 -3.68 12.88 -0.76
C LYS A 299 -4.94 13.72 -0.91
N LEU A 300 -4.77 15.00 -1.24
CA LEU A 300 -5.83 15.93 -1.62
C LEU A 300 -6.23 15.76 -3.10
N GLY A 301 -5.52 14.90 -3.84
CA GLY A 301 -5.82 14.59 -5.24
C GLY A 301 -7.25 14.13 -5.45
N GLU A 302 -7.84 14.53 -6.58
CA GLU A 302 -9.22 14.27 -6.98
C GLU A 302 -9.65 12.80 -6.83
N ASN A 303 -8.74 11.86 -7.11
CA ASN A 303 -9.02 10.42 -7.08
C ASN A 303 -8.34 9.67 -5.92
N ASP A 304 -7.75 10.38 -4.95
CA ASP A 304 -7.09 9.76 -3.79
C ASP A 304 -8.07 9.67 -2.59
N ARG A 305 -7.55 9.26 -1.43
CA ARG A 305 -8.25 8.76 -0.24
C ARG A 305 -9.21 9.73 0.45
N LEU A 306 -9.22 11.02 0.12
CA LEU A 306 -10.06 12.02 0.80
C LEU A 306 -11.10 12.61 -0.15
N VAL A 307 -10.64 13.28 -1.21
CA VAL A 307 -11.51 13.97 -2.16
C VAL A 307 -12.27 12.96 -3.03
N GLY A 308 -11.61 11.90 -3.49
CA GLY A 308 -12.23 10.86 -4.33
C GLY A 308 -13.50 10.26 -3.72
N PRO A 309 -13.48 9.73 -2.49
CA PRO A 309 -14.70 9.21 -1.88
C PRO A 309 -15.70 10.31 -1.56
N ALA A 310 -15.27 11.50 -1.14
CA ALA A 310 -16.20 12.60 -0.83
C ALA A 310 -17.00 13.05 -2.07
N VAL A 311 -16.34 13.18 -3.22
CA VAL A 311 -17.00 13.47 -4.50
C VAL A 311 -17.99 12.37 -4.85
N GLN A 312 -17.58 11.11 -4.74
CA GLN A 312 -18.43 9.96 -5.06
C GLN A 312 -19.64 9.85 -4.12
N ILE A 313 -19.53 10.19 -2.83
CA ILE A 313 -20.67 10.21 -1.91
C ILE A 313 -21.72 11.24 -2.37
N VAL A 314 -21.29 12.46 -2.71
CA VAL A 314 -22.20 13.50 -3.22
C VAL A 314 -22.84 13.08 -4.54
N GLU A 315 -22.07 12.48 -5.44
CA GLU A 315 -22.52 12.13 -6.79
C GLU A 315 -23.38 10.87 -6.83
N MET A 316 -23.04 9.83 -6.06
CA MET A 316 -23.71 8.53 -6.07
C MET A 316 -24.81 8.44 -5.02
N LEU A 317 -24.51 8.79 -3.76
CA LEU A 317 -25.44 8.65 -2.64
C LEU A 317 -26.35 9.87 -2.45
N LYS A 318 -25.97 11.02 -3.02
CA LYS A 318 -26.64 12.32 -2.81
C LYS A 318 -26.65 12.77 -1.34
N GLU A 319 -25.59 12.40 -0.61
CA GLU A 319 -25.40 12.73 0.80
C GLU A 319 -24.26 13.75 0.99
N GLU A 320 -24.26 14.44 2.14
CA GLU A 320 -23.19 15.37 2.52
C GLU A 320 -22.10 14.63 3.33
N PRO A 321 -20.87 14.47 2.80
CA PRO A 321 -19.78 13.79 3.49
C PRO A 321 -19.10 14.73 4.50
N THR A 322 -19.80 15.00 5.60
CA THR A 322 -19.43 16.00 6.61
C THR A 322 -18.07 15.71 7.25
N TYR A 323 -17.81 14.46 7.63
CA TYR A 323 -16.57 14.10 8.34
C TYR A 323 -15.37 14.01 7.39
N LEU A 324 -15.58 13.55 6.15
CA LEU A 324 -14.55 13.66 5.11
C LEU A 324 -14.26 15.12 4.74
N ALA A 325 -15.28 15.98 4.62
CA ALA A 325 -15.06 17.41 4.35
C ALA A 325 -14.25 18.07 5.48
N SER A 326 -14.53 17.72 6.75
CA SER A 326 -13.74 18.15 7.91
C SER A 326 -12.30 17.63 7.84
N ALA A 327 -12.09 16.38 7.43
CA ALA A 327 -10.74 15.82 7.24
C ALA A 327 -9.97 16.50 6.09
N ILE A 328 -10.64 16.84 4.99
CA ILE A 328 -10.03 17.60 3.87
C ILE A 328 -9.65 19.00 4.35
N ALA A 329 -10.51 19.66 5.13
CA ALA A 329 -10.19 20.94 5.75
C ALA A 329 -8.99 20.86 6.70
N ALA A 330 -8.92 19.82 7.55
CA ALA A 330 -7.76 19.58 8.42
C ALA A 330 -6.47 19.31 7.63
N ALA A 331 -6.56 18.64 6.48
CA ALA A 331 -5.44 18.43 5.56
C ALA A 331 -4.97 19.73 4.90
N LEU A 332 -5.88 20.65 4.57
CA LEU A 332 -5.55 21.99 4.07
C LEU A 332 -4.90 22.87 5.15
N LEU A 333 -5.23 22.66 6.42
CA LEU A 333 -4.61 23.33 7.57
C LEU A 333 -3.28 22.68 8.02
N TYR A 334 -2.87 21.57 7.40
CA TYR A 334 -1.63 20.88 7.75
C TYR A 334 -0.41 21.71 7.30
N ASN A 335 0.33 22.27 8.25
CA ASN A 335 1.41 23.24 8.04
C ASN A 335 2.78 22.74 8.54
N PHE A 336 3.02 21.43 8.50
CA PHE A 336 4.29 20.86 8.94
C PHE A 336 5.45 21.28 8.03
N GLU A 337 6.34 22.15 8.54
CA GLU A 337 7.47 22.72 7.80
C GLU A 337 8.45 21.68 7.23
N GLY A 338 8.51 20.49 7.84
CA GLY A 338 9.36 19.39 7.38
C GLY A 338 8.85 18.65 6.13
N ASP A 339 7.69 19.04 5.60
CA ASP A 339 7.09 18.47 4.39
C ASP A 339 6.96 19.54 3.28
N PRO A 340 7.74 19.45 2.19
CA PRO A 340 7.67 20.40 1.09
C PRO A 340 6.28 20.55 0.45
N GLU A 341 5.50 19.46 0.37
CA GLU A 341 4.15 19.53 -0.18
C GLU A 341 3.21 20.29 0.77
N ALA A 342 3.39 20.16 2.09
CA ALA A 342 2.61 20.91 3.07
C ALA A 342 2.91 22.42 2.98
N VAL A 343 4.20 22.79 2.90
CA VAL A 343 4.63 24.18 2.70
C VAL A 343 4.00 24.75 1.43
N GLN A 344 4.04 24.02 0.32
CA GLN A 344 3.46 24.46 -0.95
C GLN A 344 1.94 24.64 -0.90
N VAL A 345 1.22 23.79 -0.14
CA VAL A 345 -0.22 23.97 0.10
C VAL A 345 -0.47 25.27 0.87
N GLN A 346 0.30 25.54 1.94
CA GLN A 346 0.14 26.77 2.73
C GLN A 346 0.45 28.03 1.91
N GLU A 347 1.49 28.00 1.07
CA GLU A 347 1.82 29.10 0.15
C GLU A 347 0.68 29.36 -0.83
N THR A 348 0.11 28.30 -1.42
CA THR A 348 -1.04 28.42 -2.33
C THR A 348 -2.26 28.99 -1.62
N ILE A 349 -2.55 28.56 -0.39
CA ILE A 349 -3.67 29.11 0.40
C ILE A 349 -3.43 30.60 0.71
N ALA A 350 -2.19 30.99 1.01
CA ALA A 350 -1.85 32.39 1.28
C ALA A 350 -2.00 33.30 0.05
N SER A 351 -1.69 32.80 -1.16
CA SER A 351 -1.74 33.58 -2.40
C SER A 351 -3.10 33.52 -3.13
N GLU A 352 -3.75 32.36 -3.13
CA GLU A 352 -4.93 32.05 -3.95
C GLU A 352 -6.17 31.70 -3.11
N GLY A 353 -6.03 31.63 -1.78
CA GLY A 353 -7.10 31.23 -0.86
C GLY A 353 -7.37 29.73 -0.85
N VAL A 354 -8.28 29.31 0.03
CA VAL A 354 -8.70 27.90 0.17
C VAL A 354 -9.30 27.36 -1.12
N LEU A 355 -10.15 28.16 -1.79
CA LEU A 355 -10.74 27.80 -3.07
C LEU A 355 -9.69 27.55 -4.16
N GLY A 356 -8.65 28.40 -4.25
CA GLY A 356 -7.56 28.23 -5.21
C GLY A 356 -6.79 26.92 -4.97
N ALA A 357 -6.49 26.59 -3.71
CA ALA A 357 -5.85 25.32 -3.36
C ALA A 357 -6.71 24.10 -3.74
N LEU A 358 -8.02 24.14 -3.49
CA LEU A 358 -8.96 23.09 -3.86
C LEU A 358 -9.08 22.91 -5.38
N GLN A 359 -9.12 24.01 -6.14
CA GLN A 359 -9.14 23.95 -7.61
C GLN A 359 -7.86 23.32 -8.15
N LYS A 360 -6.70 23.70 -7.59
CA LYS A 360 -5.38 23.30 -8.07
C LYS A 360 -5.02 21.86 -7.73
N TYR A 361 -5.34 21.40 -6.52
CA TYR A 361 -4.89 20.10 -6.01
C TYR A 361 -5.99 19.04 -5.98
N SER A 362 -7.26 19.45 -5.98
CA SER A 362 -8.41 18.54 -5.81
C SER A 362 -9.38 18.56 -6.99
N SER A 363 -9.13 19.40 -8.01
CA SER A 363 -10.05 19.64 -9.14
C SER A 363 -11.46 20.12 -8.71
N LEU A 364 -11.59 20.65 -7.49
CA LEU A 364 -12.88 21.07 -6.94
C LEU A 364 -13.16 22.53 -7.30
N THR A 365 -14.24 22.75 -8.05
CA THR A 365 -14.69 24.07 -8.49
C THR A 365 -15.69 24.69 -7.50
N GLU A 366 -15.88 26.01 -7.56
CA GLU A 366 -16.70 26.78 -6.60
C GLU A 366 -18.18 26.38 -6.61
N ASP A 367 -18.69 25.93 -7.75
CA ASP A 367 -20.09 25.54 -7.97
C ASP A 367 -20.46 24.18 -7.34
N ARG A 368 -19.47 23.41 -6.87
CA ARG A 368 -19.73 22.12 -6.23
C ARG A 368 -20.16 22.31 -4.77
N PRO A 369 -21.26 21.68 -4.31
CA PRO A 369 -21.69 21.72 -2.90
C PRO A 369 -20.60 21.27 -1.92
N LEU A 370 -19.81 20.26 -2.31
CA LEU A 370 -18.68 19.76 -1.52
C LEU A 370 -17.63 20.85 -1.25
N THR A 371 -17.35 21.72 -2.23
CA THR A 371 -16.38 22.82 -2.08
C THR A 371 -16.82 23.79 -1.00
N ALA A 372 -18.09 24.20 -1.02
CA ALA A 372 -18.66 25.08 0.01
C ALA A 372 -18.61 24.43 1.41
N LEU A 373 -18.90 23.13 1.50
CA LEU A 373 -18.84 22.38 2.75
C LEU A 373 -17.41 22.33 3.31
N ILE A 374 -16.40 22.06 2.47
CA ILE A 374 -14.98 22.03 2.89
C ILE A 374 -14.53 23.41 3.38
N ILE A 375 -14.86 24.48 2.64
CA ILE A 375 -14.48 25.85 3.03
C ILE A 375 -15.11 26.22 4.38
N LYS A 376 -16.38 25.86 4.60
CA LYS A 376 -17.05 26.06 5.89
C LYS A 376 -16.31 25.35 7.02
N GLN A 377 -15.99 24.06 6.84
CA GLN A 377 -15.25 23.27 7.83
C GLN A 377 -13.86 23.85 8.11
N TYR A 378 -13.17 24.35 7.08
CA TYR A 378 -11.87 24.99 7.22
C TYR A 378 -11.92 26.21 8.12
N GLU A 379 -12.88 27.12 7.91
CA GLU A 379 -13.01 28.32 8.74
C GLU A 379 -13.43 28.00 10.19
N GLU A 380 -14.26 26.98 10.38
CA GLU A 380 -14.64 26.49 11.71
C GLU A 380 -13.44 25.94 12.49
N ILE A 381 -12.63 25.06 11.87
CA ILE A 381 -11.44 24.49 12.51
C ILE A 381 -10.41 25.59 12.79
N LYS A 382 -10.15 26.47 11.82
CA LYS A 382 -9.18 27.57 11.96
C LYS A 382 -9.54 28.52 13.10
N SER A 383 -10.82 28.82 13.27
CA SER A 383 -11.31 29.67 14.36
C SER A 383 -11.09 29.04 15.73
N ASN A 384 -11.27 27.72 15.85
CA ASN A 384 -11.08 26.98 17.09
C ASN A 384 -9.60 26.85 17.50
N VAL A 385 -8.67 26.82 16.55
CA VAL A 385 -7.22 26.76 16.81
C VAL A 385 -6.66 28.13 17.25
N GLN A 386 -7.32 29.23 16.88
CA GLN A 386 -6.90 30.60 17.23
C GLN A 386 -7.53 31.13 18.53
N ALA A 387 -8.53 30.44 19.08
CA ALA A 387 -9.18 30.74 20.35
C ALA A 387 -8.45 30.08 21.53
#